data_AF-A0A3N4JFJ6-F1
#
_entry.id   AF-A0A3N4JFJ6-F1
#
_cell.length_a   1.000
_cell.length_b   1.000
_cell.length_c   1.000
_cell.angle_alpha   90.00
_cell.angle_beta   90.00
_cell.angle_gamma   90.00
#
_symmetry.space_group_name_H-M   'P 1'
#
loop_
_entity.id
_entity.type
_entity.pdbx_description
1 polymer ?
#
loop_
_entity_poly.entity_id
_entity_poly.type
_entity_poly.pdbx_seq_one_letter_code
_entity_poly.pdbx_strand_id
1 'polypeptide(L)'
;LRRKIWGTDEAPGAPGTPPPAPQIPVIEEPTTEEIQREGYIEESDGRTLPVVGLEPGLTEWDVPTFANVPEPPSTEAVHAAVHRAVVEVYTHALNGKPADTPAVEGEGGATGEWLQEGLDGKGWVELGFRGDDIKFAVYKRIYQLTGIRVADPEITRAKTVADLLTHLVAKPPPTKLFDILTTATELPTIPNVKIIGQRVRPWDRERIIGREQP
;
A
#
# COMPACT_ATOMS: atom_id res chain seq x y z
N LEU A 1 50.04 -28.07 15.69
CA LEU A 1 48.76 -27.55 15.13
C LEU A 1 48.48 -26.09 15.51
N ARG A 2 48.79 -25.61 16.72
CA ARG A 2 48.45 -24.23 17.17
C ARG A 2 49.23 -23.09 16.47
N ARG A 3 50.56 -23.20 16.31
CA ARG A 3 51.37 -22.24 15.53
C ARG A 3 51.00 -22.10 14.04
N LYS A 4 50.47 -23.18 13.43
CA LYS A 4 50.11 -23.19 12.00
C LYS A 4 48.80 -22.47 11.69
N ILE A 5 47.97 -22.19 12.70
CA ILE A 5 46.66 -21.56 12.52
C ILE A 5 46.68 -20.10 13.01
N TRP A 6 47.45 -19.76 14.04
CA TRP A 6 47.44 -18.41 14.66
C TRP A 6 48.77 -17.65 14.64
N GLY A 7 49.85 -18.22 14.08
CA GLY A 7 51.14 -17.53 13.94
C GLY A 7 51.93 -17.31 15.24
N THR A 8 51.30 -17.39 16.41
CA THR A 8 51.91 -17.34 17.75
C THR A 8 51.46 -18.54 18.60
N ASP A 9 52.15 -18.80 19.71
CA ASP A 9 51.80 -19.90 20.64
C ASP A 9 50.69 -19.54 21.64
N GLU A 10 50.20 -18.29 21.64
CA GLU A 10 49.20 -17.79 22.59
C GLU A 10 47.85 -17.56 21.90
N ALA A 11 46.78 -18.11 22.50
CA ALA A 11 45.42 -17.91 22.04
C ALA A 11 44.89 -16.53 22.46
N PRO A 12 44.16 -15.80 21.60
CA PRO A 12 43.64 -14.49 21.97
C PRO A 12 42.55 -14.65 23.04
N GLY A 13 42.79 -14.15 24.25
CA GLY A 13 41.77 -14.04 25.30
C GLY A 13 42.05 -14.73 26.65
N ALA A 14 43.29 -14.70 27.16
CA ALA A 14 43.58 -15.02 28.57
C ALA A 14 44.73 -14.13 29.11
N PRO A 15 44.84 -13.89 30.43
CA PRO A 15 44.36 -12.68 31.07
C PRO A 15 45.51 -11.81 31.62
N GLY A 16 45.68 -10.61 31.07
CA GLY A 16 46.33 -9.49 31.74
C GLY A 16 45.25 -8.52 32.18
N THR A 17 44.99 -8.46 33.48
CA THR A 17 44.01 -7.53 34.09
C THR A 17 44.36 -6.10 33.66
N PRO A 18 43.45 -5.36 33.00
CA PRO A 18 43.62 -3.92 32.88
C PRO A 18 43.60 -3.31 34.29
N PRO A 19 44.40 -2.27 34.58
CA PRO A 19 44.34 -1.62 35.88
C PRO A 19 42.89 -1.15 36.13
N PRO A 20 42.38 -1.25 37.38
CA PRO A 20 41.03 -0.83 37.69
C PRO A 20 40.89 0.66 37.32
N ALA A 21 39.87 0.97 36.52
CA ALA A 21 39.55 2.34 36.17
C ALA A 21 39.38 3.18 37.46
N PRO A 22 39.80 4.46 37.49
CA PRO A 22 39.59 5.31 38.65
C PRO A 22 38.09 5.39 38.93
N GLN A 23 37.68 4.90 40.10
CA GLN A 23 36.29 5.01 40.55
C GLN A 23 36.01 6.49 40.80
N ILE A 24 35.18 7.09 39.95
CA ILE A 24 34.59 8.40 40.23
C ILE A 24 33.67 8.18 41.45
N PRO A 25 33.85 8.91 42.56
CA PRO A 25 32.92 8.79 43.68
C PRO A 25 31.54 9.22 43.18
N VAL A 26 30.60 8.27 43.19
CA VAL A 26 29.19 8.55 42.97
C VAL A 26 28.76 9.43 44.15
N ILE A 27 28.57 10.71 43.87
CA ILE A 27 27.88 11.63 44.78
C ILE A 27 26.42 11.21 44.70
N GLU A 28 25.97 10.41 45.68
CA GLU A 28 24.56 10.17 45.90
C GLU A 28 23.95 11.48 46.38
N GLU A 29 23.35 12.24 45.45
CA GLU A 29 22.49 13.35 45.84
C GLU A 29 21.29 12.77 46.59
N PRO A 30 20.98 13.26 47.81
CA PRO A 30 19.77 12.85 48.51
C PRO A 30 18.57 13.31 47.68
N THR A 31 17.85 12.36 47.09
CA THR A 31 16.54 12.63 46.47
C THR A 31 15.60 13.10 47.57
N THR A 32 15.45 14.42 47.68
CA THR A 32 14.51 15.08 48.58
C THR A 32 13.09 14.68 48.17
N GLU A 33 12.45 13.91 49.04
CA GLU A 33 11.00 13.79 49.11
C GLU A 33 10.37 15.18 49.40
N GLU A 34 9.08 15.30 49.07
CA GLU A 34 8.21 16.48 49.24
C GLU A 34 8.09 17.43 48.05
N ILE A 35 7.38 16.95 47.04
CA ILE A 35 6.68 17.81 46.10
C ILE A 35 5.40 18.32 46.79
N GLN A 36 5.52 19.30 47.69
CA GLN A 36 4.37 20.15 48.08
C GLN A 36 4.09 21.13 46.93
N ARG A 37 3.49 20.65 45.85
CA ARG A 37 2.99 21.51 44.76
C ARG A 37 1.66 22.11 45.19
N GLU A 38 1.60 23.43 45.30
CA GLU A 38 0.35 24.16 45.49
C GLU A 38 -0.65 23.75 44.39
N GLY A 39 -1.78 23.15 44.79
CA GLY A 39 -2.83 22.68 43.87
C GLY A 39 -2.75 21.22 43.43
N TYR A 40 -1.78 20.42 43.92
CA TYR A 40 -1.82 18.97 43.76
C TYR A 40 -2.91 18.37 44.65
N ILE A 41 -3.88 17.68 44.05
CA ILE A 41 -4.92 16.91 44.75
C ILE A 41 -4.63 15.44 44.45
N GLU A 42 -4.40 14.65 45.50
CA GLU A 42 -4.26 13.21 45.37
C GLU A 42 -5.58 12.61 44.88
N GLU A 43 -5.51 11.88 43.77
CA GLU A 43 -6.68 11.24 43.18
C GLU A 43 -6.92 9.89 43.88
N SER A 44 -8.11 9.71 44.44
CA SER A 44 -8.46 8.53 45.24
C SER A 44 -8.87 7.30 44.40
N ASP A 45 -9.16 7.51 43.11
CA ASP A 45 -9.55 6.46 42.17
C ASP A 45 -8.64 6.49 40.94
N GLY A 46 -8.14 5.32 40.53
CA GLY A 46 -7.20 5.20 39.41
C GLY A 46 -7.84 5.26 38.02
N ARG A 47 -9.17 5.42 37.95
CA ARG A 47 -9.93 5.41 36.68
C ARG A 47 -9.74 6.66 35.83
N THR A 48 -9.41 7.78 36.45
CA THR A 48 -9.20 9.08 35.80
C THR A 48 -7.74 9.38 35.54
N LEU A 49 -6.82 8.59 36.11
CA LEU A 49 -5.39 8.75 35.89
C LEU A 49 -5.01 8.32 34.47
N PRO A 50 -4.22 9.13 33.74
CA PRO A 50 -3.72 8.73 32.43
C PRO A 50 -2.75 7.56 32.60
N VAL A 51 -2.98 6.48 31.85
CA VAL A 51 -2.04 5.35 31.81
C VAL A 51 -0.83 5.75 30.97
N VAL A 52 0.27 6.10 31.63
CA VAL A 52 1.55 6.42 30.99
C VAL A 52 2.39 5.14 30.89
N GLY A 53 3.07 4.92 29.76
CA GLY A 53 4.00 3.79 29.58
C GLY A 53 3.42 2.58 28.83
N LEU A 54 2.13 2.62 28.46
CA LEU A 54 1.68 1.92 27.26
C LEU A 54 2.12 2.78 26.08
N GLU A 55 2.79 2.18 25.09
CA GLU A 55 3.23 2.90 23.90
C GLU A 55 2.01 3.66 23.33
N PRO A 56 2.02 5.01 23.32
CA PRO A 56 0.96 5.76 22.68
C PRO A 56 0.93 5.25 21.23
N GLY A 57 -0.26 4.81 20.80
CA GLY A 57 -0.43 4.06 19.56
C GLY A 57 0.44 4.63 18.46
N LEU A 58 1.24 3.76 17.83
CA LEU A 58 2.17 4.07 16.73
C LEU A 58 1.63 5.29 15.95
N THR A 59 2.31 6.42 16.08
CA THR A 59 2.02 7.61 15.28
C THR A 59 1.93 7.21 13.82
N GLU A 60 1.01 7.79 13.06
CA GLU A 60 0.79 7.46 11.66
C GLU A 60 2.12 7.61 10.88
N TRP A 61 2.73 6.48 10.52
CA TRP A 61 3.92 6.47 9.68
C TRP A 61 3.44 6.54 8.24
N ASP A 62 3.61 7.69 7.60
CA ASP A 62 3.40 7.80 6.17
C ASP A 62 4.48 7.00 5.45
N VAL A 63 4.08 5.88 4.83
CA VAL A 63 4.98 5.03 4.07
C VAL A 63 5.01 5.57 2.65
N PRO A 64 6.10 6.24 2.20
CA PRO A 64 6.17 6.76 0.84
C PRO A 64 6.10 5.58 -0.14
N THR A 65 5.00 5.50 -0.89
CA THR A 65 4.82 4.50 -1.93
C THR A 65 5.16 5.08 -3.29
N PHE A 66 5.65 4.23 -4.19
CA PHE A 66 6.05 4.63 -5.53
C PHE A 66 4.86 5.16 -6.37
N ALA A 67 3.64 4.71 -6.07
CA ALA A 67 2.43 5.23 -6.66
C ALA A 67 1.69 6.08 -5.64
N ASN A 68 1.84 7.39 -5.73
CA ASN A 68 1.19 8.33 -4.82
C ASN A 68 -0.22 8.68 -5.34
N VAL A 69 -1.08 7.67 -5.46
CA VAL A 69 -2.47 7.85 -5.90
C VAL A 69 -3.39 7.40 -4.76
N PRO A 70 -4.08 8.33 -4.08
CA PRO A 70 -4.87 8.01 -2.89
C PRO A 70 -6.19 7.29 -3.21
N GLU A 71 -6.72 7.45 -4.43
CA GLU A 71 -7.98 6.84 -4.85
C GLU A 71 -7.83 6.10 -6.18
N PRO A 72 -8.50 4.96 -6.37
CA PRO A 72 -8.44 4.22 -7.63
C PRO A 72 -8.99 5.10 -8.76
N PRO A 73 -8.25 5.29 -9.87
CA PRO A 73 -8.69 6.16 -10.96
C PRO A 73 -9.98 5.63 -11.61
N SER A 74 -10.81 6.55 -12.11
CA SER A 74 -11.97 6.20 -12.94
C SER A 74 -11.54 5.44 -14.20
N THR A 75 -12.45 4.69 -14.82
CA THR A 75 -12.13 3.94 -16.05
C THR A 75 -11.59 4.85 -17.15
N GLU A 76 -12.19 6.03 -17.35
CA GLU A 76 -11.71 7.03 -18.30
C GLU A 76 -10.29 7.53 -17.95
N ALA A 77 -10.02 7.77 -16.66
CA ALA A 77 -8.71 8.17 -16.19
C ALA A 77 -7.66 7.06 -16.39
N VAL A 78 -8.03 5.79 -16.23
CA VAL A 78 -7.16 4.64 -16.56
C VAL A 78 -6.83 4.62 -18.05
N HIS A 79 -7.83 4.77 -18.93
CA HIS A 79 -7.59 4.79 -20.38
C HIS A 79 -6.67 5.96 -20.79
N ALA A 80 -6.90 7.16 -20.23
CA ALA A 80 -6.05 8.32 -20.48
C ALA A 80 -4.62 8.13 -19.95
N ALA A 81 -4.47 7.55 -18.75
CA ALA A 81 -3.17 7.26 -18.16
C ALA A 81 -2.39 6.23 -18.97
N VAL A 82 -3.06 5.19 -19.48
CA VAL A 82 -2.43 4.15 -20.32
C VAL A 82 -2.00 4.74 -21.65
N HIS A 83 -2.87 5.52 -22.33
CA HIS A 83 -2.50 6.20 -23.56
C HIS A 83 -1.28 7.12 -23.36
N ARG A 84 -1.32 7.97 -22.31
CA ARG A 84 -0.20 8.84 -21.94
C ARG A 84 1.09 8.04 -21.71
N ALA A 85 1.02 6.94 -20.96
CA ALA A 85 2.17 6.08 -20.68
C ALA A 85 2.75 5.46 -21.95
N VAL A 86 1.90 4.99 -22.88
CA VAL A 86 2.34 4.46 -24.18
C VAL A 86 3.03 5.56 -24.98
N VAL A 87 2.42 6.74 -25.12
CA VAL A 87 3.01 7.85 -25.88
C VAL A 87 4.34 8.28 -25.29
N GLU A 88 4.41 8.50 -23.97
CA GLU A 88 5.65 8.90 -23.29
C GLU A 88 6.75 7.86 -23.48
N VAL A 89 6.47 6.56 -23.30
CA VAL A 89 7.51 5.53 -23.41
C VAL A 89 7.97 5.34 -24.85
N TYR A 90 7.06 5.31 -25.82
CA TYR A 90 7.44 5.16 -27.22
C TYR A 90 8.20 6.40 -27.73
N THR A 91 7.83 7.60 -27.31
CA THR A 91 8.59 8.82 -27.63
C THR A 91 9.97 8.83 -26.96
N HIS A 92 10.08 8.41 -25.69
CA HIS A 92 11.37 8.24 -25.03
C HIS A 92 12.25 7.18 -25.69
N ALA A 93 11.68 6.04 -26.10
CA ALA A 93 12.39 4.97 -26.79
C ALA A 93 12.92 5.42 -28.16
N LEU A 94 12.17 6.24 -28.90
CA LEU A 94 12.60 6.82 -30.18
C LEU A 94 13.64 7.94 -30.00
N ASN A 95 13.55 8.72 -28.92
CA ASN A 95 14.40 9.90 -28.71
C ASN A 95 15.66 9.65 -27.85
N GLY A 96 15.80 8.48 -27.22
CA GLY A 96 17.06 7.95 -26.68
C GLY A 96 17.80 8.80 -25.62
N LYS A 97 17.18 9.83 -25.01
CA LYS A 97 17.82 10.69 -24.00
C LYS A 97 16.88 11.08 -22.86
N PRO A 98 17.41 11.30 -21.63
CA PRO A 98 16.62 11.68 -20.47
C PRO A 98 16.06 13.09 -20.66
N ALA A 99 14.73 13.22 -20.58
CA ALA A 99 14.07 14.52 -20.66
C ALA A 99 14.00 15.15 -19.25
N ASP A 100 15.01 15.95 -18.90
CA ASP A 100 14.89 16.96 -17.83
C ASP A 100 14.32 18.26 -18.40
N THR A 101 13.20 18.17 -19.12
CA THR A 101 12.46 19.36 -19.59
C THR A 101 10.99 19.20 -19.22
N PRO A 102 10.41 20.13 -18.44
CA PRO A 102 8.99 20.10 -18.13
C PRO A 102 8.19 20.24 -19.42
N ALA A 103 7.17 19.40 -19.55
CA ALA A 103 6.31 19.28 -20.71
C ALA A 103 5.84 20.65 -21.20
N VAL A 104 6.09 20.93 -22.49
CA VAL A 104 5.41 21.98 -23.23
C VAL A 104 3.93 21.60 -23.28
N GLU A 105 3.08 22.46 -22.73
CA GLU A 105 1.64 22.39 -22.86
C GLU A 105 1.26 22.49 -24.35
N GLY A 106 0.88 21.35 -24.92
CA GLY A 106 0.30 21.26 -26.26
C GLY A 106 -1.20 21.46 -26.18
N GLU A 107 -1.68 22.46 -26.91
CA GLU A 107 -3.06 22.95 -26.96
C GLU A 107 -4.10 21.84 -27.24
N GLY A 108 -5.22 21.94 -26.52
CA GLY A 108 -6.38 21.06 -26.64
C GLY A 108 -7.14 21.30 -27.95
N GLY A 109 -7.36 20.21 -28.70
CA GLY A 109 -8.20 20.25 -29.91
C GLY A 109 -8.69 18.90 -30.44
N ALA A 110 -8.15 17.76 -30.00
CA ALA A 110 -8.52 16.44 -30.50
C ALA A 110 -8.68 15.39 -29.38
N THR A 111 -9.09 15.80 -28.19
CA THR A 111 -9.03 14.96 -26.98
C THR A 111 -10.07 13.84 -26.93
N GLY A 112 -11.17 13.93 -27.70
CA GLY A 112 -12.27 12.97 -27.63
C GLY A 112 -12.11 11.74 -28.52
N GLU A 113 -11.63 11.89 -29.75
CA GLU A 113 -11.68 10.81 -30.75
C GLU A 113 -10.76 9.63 -30.43
N TRP A 114 -9.51 9.88 -30.02
CA TRP A 114 -8.58 8.80 -29.63
C TRP A 114 -8.99 8.13 -28.31
N LEU A 115 -9.68 8.86 -27.41
CA LEU A 115 -10.21 8.32 -26.18
C LEU A 115 -11.40 7.39 -26.49
N GLN A 116 -12.30 7.82 -27.37
CA GLN A 116 -13.41 7.01 -27.85
C GLN A 116 -12.90 5.75 -28.56
N GLU A 117 -11.89 5.89 -29.42
CA GLU A 117 -11.25 4.77 -30.11
C GLU A 117 -10.62 3.77 -29.13
N GLY A 118 -10.00 4.28 -28.06
CA GLY A 118 -9.43 3.45 -27.00
C GLY A 118 -10.48 2.77 -26.11
N LEU A 119 -11.63 3.42 -25.88
CA LEU A 119 -12.78 2.83 -25.19
C LEU A 119 -13.47 1.75 -26.05
N ASP A 120 -13.53 1.98 -27.36
CA ASP A 120 -14.05 1.04 -28.35
C ASP A 120 -13.06 -0.11 -28.67
N GLY A 121 -11.85 -0.06 -28.10
CA GLY A 121 -10.82 -1.08 -28.24
C GLY A 121 -10.10 -1.10 -29.59
N LYS A 122 -10.12 0.01 -30.34
CA LYS A 122 -9.56 0.13 -31.68
C LYS A 122 -8.28 0.98 -31.69
N GLY A 123 -7.53 0.91 -32.80
CA GLY A 123 -6.38 1.80 -33.05
C GLY A 123 -5.18 1.53 -32.16
N TRP A 124 -4.84 2.49 -31.30
CA TRP A 124 -3.66 2.44 -30.44
C TRP A 124 -3.71 1.30 -29.40
N VAL A 125 -4.89 0.79 -29.09
CA VAL A 125 -5.12 -0.31 -28.14
C VAL A 125 -4.69 -1.67 -28.72
N GLU A 126 -4.77 -1.84 -30.04
CA GLU A 126 -4.33 -3.06 -30.75
C GLU A 126 -2.80 -3.14 -30.91
N LEU A 127 -2.08 -2.08 -30.52
CA LEU A 127 -0.64 -2.01 -30.64
C LEU A 127 0.03 -3.13 -29.81
N GLY A 128 0.81 -3.97 -30.48
CA GLY A 128 1.64 -4.98 -29.83
C GLY A 128 2.93 -4.40 -29.25
N PHE A 129 3.38 -4.92 -28.12
CA PHE A 129 4.66 -4.50 -27.52
C PHE A 129 5.86 -5.02 -28.32
N ARG A 130 6.74 -4.12 -28.76
CA ARG A 130 7.98 -4.44 -29.50
C ARG A 130 9.17 -4.66 -28.57
N GLY A 131 9.05 -5.60 -27.64
CA GLY A 131 10.11 -5.99 -26.70
C GLY A 131 9.74 -5.81 -25.23
N ASP A 132 10.38 -6.60 -24.36
CA ASP A 132 10.05 -6.66 -22.93
C ASP A 132 10.46 -5.39 -22.16
N ASP A 133 11.50 -4.68 -22.63
CA ASP A 133 11.95 -3.42 -22.01
C ASP A 133 10.91 -2.30 -22.15
N ILE A 134 10.33 -2.15 -23.35
CA ILE A 134 9.27 -1.17 -23.63
C ILE A 134 8.02 -1.55 -22.84
N LYS A 135 7.67 -2.83 -22.81
CA LYS A 135 6.52 -3.35 -22.05
C LYS A 135 6.66 -3.04 -20.56
N PHE A 136 7.84 -3.28 -19.98
CA PHE A 136 8.14 -2.97 -18.59
C PHE A 136 8.09 -1.46 -18.32
N ALA A 137 8.65 -0.64 -19.21
CA ALA A 137 8.63 0.82 -19.06
C ALA A 137 7.19 1.38 -19.12
N VAL A 138 6.37 0.90 -20.04
CA VAL A 138 4.93 1.25 -20.14
C VAL A 138 4.22 0.85 -18.85
N TYR A 139 4.39 -0.39 -18.41
CA TYR A 139 3.76 -0.87 -17.18
C TYR A 139 4.18 -0.07 -15.95
N LYS A 140 5.48 0.18 -15.79
CA LYS A 140 6.02 1.01 -14.69
C LYS A 140 5.37 2.38 -14.67
N ARG A 141 5.20 3.00 -15.85
CA ARG A 141 4.58 4.33 -15.96
C ARG A 141 3.09 4.29 -15.65
N ILE A 142 2.37 3.27 -16.10
CA ILE A 142 0.96 3.04 -15.73
C ILE A 142 0.84 2.89 -14.21
N TYR A 143 1.71 2.11 -13.57
CA TYR A 143 1.69 1.92 -12.12
C TYR A 143 1.92 3.24 -11.36
N GLN A 144 2.83 4.12 -11.84
CA GLN A 144 3.01 5.45 -11.27
C GLN A 144 1.76 6.32 -11.37
N LEU A 145 1.07 6.28 -12.51
CA LEU A 145 -0.08 7.14 -12.80
C LEU A 145 -1.37 6.65 -12.17
N THR A 146 -1.54 5.33 -12.01
CA THR A 146 -2.80 4.72 -11.58
C THR A 146 -2.73 4.08 -10.19
N GLY A 147 -1.53 3.71 -9.73
CA GLY A 147 -1.35 2.91 -8.52
C GLY A 147 -1.85 1.47 -8.58
N ILE A 148 -2.38 1.03 -9.71
CA ILE A 148 -2.88 -0.34 -9.88
C ILE A 148 -1.71 -1.27 -10.22
N ARG A 149 -1.51 -2.30 -9.39
CA ARG A 149 -0.53 -3.36 -9.63
C ARG A 149 -1.16 -4.50 -10.41
N VAL A 150 -0.55 -4.85 -11.53
CA VAL A 150 -0.84 -6.05 -12.33
C VAL A 150 0.21 -7.11 -11.97
N ALA A 151 -0.18 -8.37 -11.92
CA ALA A 151 0.75 -9.44 -11.55
C ALA A 151 1.74 -9.75 -12.70
N ASP A 152 2.99 -10.09 -12.38
CA ASP A 152 4.02 -10.42 -13.39
C ASP A 152 3.59 -11.48 -14.43
N PRO A 153 2.86 -12.56 -14.06
CA PRO A 153 2.35 -13.52 -15.03
C PRO A 153 1.36 -12.91 -16.04
N GLU A 154 0.61 -11.89 -15.62
CA GLU A 154 -0.35 -11.19 -16.49
C GLU A 154 0.39 -10.23 -17.44
N ILE A 155 1.41 -9.53 -16.94
CA ILE A 155 2.27 -8.64 -17.75
C ILE A 155 3.04 -9.43 -18.81
N THR A 156 3.52 -10.62 -18.45
CA THR A 156 4.24 -11.49 -19.41
C THR A 156 3.30 -12.10 -20.45
N ARG A 157 2.04 -12.39 -20.08
CA ARG A 157 1.02 -12.90 -20.99
C ARG A 157 0.47 -11.83 -21.95
N ALA A 158 0.39 -10.59 -21.50
CA ALA A 158 -0.10 -9.47 -22.29
C ALA A 158 0.79 -9.21 -23.51
N LYS A 159 0.22 -9.28 -24.71
CA LYS A 159 0.91 -9.01 -25.98
C LYS A 159 0.57 -7.64 -26.53
N THR A 160 -0.64 -7.17 -26.22
CA THR A 160 -1.20 -5.90 -26.70
C THR A 160 -1.50 -4.96 -25.55
N VAL A 161 -1.66 -3.67 -25.86
CA VAL A 161 -2.13 -2.68 -24.89
C VAL A 161 -3.56 -2.99 -24.43
N ALA A 162 -4.38 -3.58 -25.31
CA ALA A 162 -5.70 -4.09 -24.98
C ALA A 162 -5.67 -5.09 -23.82
N ASP A 163 -4.78 -6.08 -23.90
CA ASP A 163 -4.62 -7.08 -22.85
C ASP A 163 -4.33 -6.42 -21.49
N LEU A 164 -3.42 -5.44 -21.47
CA LEU A 164 -3.14 -4.68 -20.24
C LEU A 164 -4.34 -3.87 -19.75
N LEU A 165 -5.07 -3.19 -20.65
CA LEU A 165 -6.27 -2.44 -20.30
C LEU A 165 -7.34 -3.35 -19.68
N THR A 166 -7.52 -4.56 -20.20
CA THR A 166 -8.49 -5.51 -19.62
C THR A 166 -8.17 -5.83 -18.15
N HIS A 167 -6.89 -5.96 -17.81
CA HIS A 167 -6.47 -6.20 -16.42
C HIS A 167 -6.59 -4.97 -15.53
N LEU A 168 -6.38 -3.77 -16.07
CA LEU A 168 -6.45 -2.51 -15.29
C LEU A 168 -7.88 -2.07 -15.02
N VAL A 169 -8.81 -2.33 -15.96
CA VAL A 169 -10.23 -1.98 -15.82
C VAL A 169 -11.02 -3.07 -15.08
N ALA A 170 -10.51 -4.32 -15.09
CA ALA A 170 -11.14 -5.41 -14.36
C ALA A 170 -11.21 -5.10 -12.86
N LYS A 171 -12.43 -5.08 -12.32
CA LYS A 171 -12.63 -4.98 -10.88
C LYS A 171 -12.05 -6.22 -10.21
N PRO A 172 -11.38 -6.09 -9.04
CA PRO A 172 -10.88 -7.23 -8.32
C PRO A 172 -12.04 -8.19 -8.00
N PRO A 173 -11.82 -9.51 -8.03
CA PRO A 173 -12.87 -10.46 -7.74
C PRO A 173 -13.40 -10.22 -6.33
N PRO A 174 -14.73 -10.23 -6.13
CA PRO A 174 -15.33 -10.03 -4.81
C PRO A 174 -14.82 -11.10 -3.84
N THR A 175 -14.33 -10.67 -2.68
CA THR A 175 -13.78 -11.56 -1.65
C THR A 175 -14.86 -12.27 -0.84
N LYS A 176 -16.06 -11.67 -0.75
CA LYS A 176 -17.17 -12.22 0.02
C LYS A 176 -18.14 -12.94 -0.89
N LEU A 177 -18.52 -14.16 -0.48
CA LEU A 177 -19.60 -14.92 -1.13
C LEU A 177 -20.89 -14.11 -1.20
N PHE A 178 -21.18 -13.29 -0.19
CA PHE A 178 -22.34 -12.39 -0.19
C PHE A 178 -22.34 -11.45 -1.41
N ASP A 179 -21.20 -10.84 -1.72
CA ASP A 179 -21.07 -9.91 -2.84
C ASP A 179 -21.23 -10.66 -4.17
N ILE A 180 -20.72 -11.90 -4.26
CA ILE A 180 -20.93 -12.78 -5.43
C ILE A 180 -22.41 -13.09 -5.62
N LEU A 181 -23.10 -13.54 -4.57
CA LEU A 181 -24.51 -13.94 -4.68
C LEU A 181 -25.42 -12.74 -4.98
N THR A 182 -25.07 -11.56 -4.51
CA THR A 182 -25.86 -10.35 -4.78
C THR A 182 -25.63 -9.78 -6.18
N THR A 183 -24.41 -9.89 -6.73
CA THR A 183 -24.07 -9.30 -8.03
C THR A 183 -24.19 -10.26 -9.21
N ALA A 184 -23.82 -11.54 -9.03
CA ALA A 184 -23.65 -12.50 -10.12
C ALA A 184 -24.84 -13.45 -10.31
N THR A 185 -25.80 -13.47 -9.38
CA THR A 185 -26.93 -14.43 -9.43
C THR A 185 -28.28 -13.74 -9.40
N GLU A 186 -29.31 -14.43 -9.89
CA GLU A 186 -30.71 -13.98 -9.89
C GLU A 186 -31.41 -14.22 -8.53
N LEU A 187 -30.69 -14.73 -7.53
CA LEU A 187 -31.21 -15.00 -6.19
C LEU A 187 -31.86 -13.79 -5.49
N PRO A 188 -31.36 -12.53 -5.59
CA PRO A 188 -32.03 -11.40 -4.94
C PRO A 188 -33.37 -11.05 -5.60
N THR A 189 -33.61 -11.48 -6.84
CA THR A 189 -34.89 -11.26 -7.54
C THR A 189 -35.98 -12.22 -7.05
N ILE A 190 -35.60 -13.35 -6.45
CA ILE A 190 -36.54 -14.38 -5.98
C ILE A 190 -37.14 -13.92 -4.63
N PRO A 191 -38.47 -13.74 -4.52
CA PRO A 191 -39.10 -13.16 -3.32
C PRO A 191 -38.98 -14.05 -2.07
N ASN A 192 -38.76 -15.35 -2.24
CA ASN A 192 -38.68 -16.33 -1.15
C ASN A 192 -37.25 -16.53 -0.60
N VAL A 193 -36.26 -15.83 -1.16
CA VAL A 193 -34.86 -15.98 -0.77
C VAL A 193 -34.36 -14.67 -0.18
N LYS A 194 -33.86 -14.72 1.05
CA LYS A 194 -33.22 -13.58 1.71
C LYS A 194 -31.76 -13.90 1.97
N ILE A 195 -30.88 -13.15 1.33
CA ILE A 195 -29.43 -13.26 1.51
C ILE A 195 -29.00 -12.27 2.61
N ILE A 196 -28.19 -12.73 3.56
CA ILE A 196 -27.70 -11.92 4.69
C ILE A 196 -26.17 -11.95 4.66
N GLY A 197 -25.52 -10.78 4.70
CA GLY A 197 -24.06 -10.66 4.57
C GLY A 197 -23.27 -10.93 5.85
N GLN A 198 -23.96 -11.05 6.98
CA GLN A 198 -23.37 -11.34 8.29
C GLN A 198 -24.00 -12.58 8.89
N ARG A 199 -23.28 -13.21 9.82
CA ARG A 199 -23.80 -14.33 10.60
C ARG A 199 -25.02 -13.87 11.41
N VAL A 200 -26.14 -14.58 11.27
CA VAL A 200 -27.33 -14.36 12.10
C VAL A 200 -27.05 -14.85 13.53
N ARG A 201 -27.05 -13.93 14.49
CA ARG A 201 -26.80 -14.22 15.90
C ARG A 201 -28.12 -14.56 16.62
N PRO A 202 -28.08 -15.18 17.81
CA PRO A 202 -29.30 -15.51 18.56
C PRO A 202 -30.21 -14.29 18.78
N TRP A 203 -29.66 -13.16 19.23
CA TRP A 203 -30.42 -11.92 19.43
C TRP A 203 -30.99 -11.35 18.13
N ASP A 204 -30.28 -11.49 17.00
CA ASP A 204 -30.82 -11.07 15.70
C ASP A 204 -32.10 -11.86 15.34
N ARG A 205 -32.19 -13.14 15.74
CA ARG A 205 -33.43 -13.94 15.60
C ARG A 205 -34.54 -13.46 16.52
N GLU A 206 -34.20 -13.12 17.77
CA GLU A 206 -35.18 -12.60 18.73
C GLU A 206 -35.75 -11.25 18.32
N ARG A 207 -34.92 -10.39 17.73
CA ARG A 207 -35.33 -9.11 17.13
C ARG A 207 -36.25 -9.30 15.92
N ILE A 208 -35.99 -10.31 15.06
CA ILE A 208 -36.87 -10.65 13.94
C ILE A 208 -38.24 -11.15 14.43
N ILE A 209 -38.26 -11.87 15.56
CA ILE A 209 -39.50 -12.37 16.19
C ILE A 209 -40.21 -11.26 16.99
N GLY A 210 -39.50 -10.19 17.38
CA GLY A 210 -40.04 -9.06 18.14
C GLY A 210 -40.00 -9.22 19.66
N ARG A 211 -39.13 -10.09 20.20
CA ARG A 211 -38.96 -10.29 21.66
C ARG A 211 -38.03 -9.27 22.29
N GLU A 212 -36.98 -8.88 21.57
CA GLU A 212 -36.06 -7.82 21.99
C GLU A 212 -36.36 -6.53 21.21
N GLN A 213 -36.41 -5.41 21.95
CA GLN A 213 -36.53 -4.07 21.36
C GLN A 213 -35.17 -3.61 20.82
N PRO A 214 -35.16 -2.79 19.74
CA PRO A 214 -33.95 -2.36 19.05
C PRO A 214 -33.03 -1.46 19.89
#